data_AF-F0WTN3-F1
#
_entry.id   AF-F0WTN3-F1
#
_cell.length_a   1.000
_cell.length_b   1.000
_cell.length_c   1.000
_cell.angle_alpha   90.00
_cell.angle_beta   90.00
_cell.angle_gamma   90.00
#
_symmetry.space_group_name_H-M   'P 1'
#
loop_
_entity.id
_entity.type
_entity.pdbx_description
1 polymer ?
#
loop_
_entity_poly.entity_id
_entity_poly.type
_entity_poly.pdbx_seq_one_letter_code
_entity_poly.pdbx_strand_id
1 'polypeptide(L)'
;MSMYSLEPTSDQYSECVLAYHEDAQPCHECLNSGALEAKESSSIASLLTVPHDKKILVQCITTNEKKACRNIVFLPNQICYHDSKISVKNILNHIKELFSRKSPSTLPLPLSEIERDTPAFSNDLDQLVTFELVHFKSYACLACYTLLHNVLFVSIKKEYFWMEKEQAVPMKCNCELGHTESKFKHGMHSLRPMSFKTLNSHLPRTDNIKSADMFPINVIKHGNAEGGSRIHWE
;
A
#
# COMPACT_ATOMS: atom_id res chain seq x y z
N MET A 1 41.92 -14.77 10.34
CA MET A 1 40.46 -14.77 10.42
C MET A 1 40.01 -13.43 9.83
N SER A 2 39.68 -13.42 8.53
CA SER A 2 39.45 -12.18 7.79
C SER A 2 37.99 -11.75 7.97
N MET A 3 37.76 -10.61 8.60
CA MET A 3 36.44 -9.94 8.58
C MET A 3 36.21 -9.44 7.16
N TYR A 4 35.29 -10.05 6.43
CA TYR A 4 34.80 -9.50 5.18
C TYR A 4 33.93 -8.29 5.53
N SER A 5 34.47 -7.08 5.36
CA SER A 5 33.65 -5.87 5.26
C SER A 5 32.85 -5.99 3.96
N LEU A 6 31.57 -6.34 4.08
CA LEU A 6 30.60 -6.15 3.01
C LEU A 6 30.43 -4.65 2.82
N GLU A 7 31.24 -4.05 1.94
CA GLU A 7 30.93 -2.72 1.45
C GLU A 7 29.56 -2.80 0.75
N PRO A 8 28.57 -2.00 1.18
CA PRO A 8 27.27 -1.99 0.54
C PRO A 8 27.47 -1.55 -0.91
N THR A 9 27.25 -2.48 -1.84
CA THR A 9 27.33 -2.16 -3.27
C THR A 9 26.28 -1.09 -3.59
N SER A 10 26.68 -0.11 -4.41
CA SER A 10 25.86 1.06 -4.80
C SER A 10 24.46 0.71 -5.33
N ASP A 11 24.25 -0.55 -5.74
CA ASP A 11 22.98 -1.09 -6.27
C ASP A 11 21.90 -1.34 -5.20
N GLN A 12 22.19 -1.17 -3.91
CA GLN A 12 21.21 -1.46 -2.84
C GLN A 12 20.14 -0.38 -2.66
N TYR A 13 20.37 0.81 -3.20
CA TYR A 13 19.46 1.92 -3.00
C TYR A 13 18.36 1.92 -4.06
N SER A 14 17.11 1.75 -3.62
CA SER A 14 15.99 1.77 -4.56
C SER A 14 15.91 3.09 -5.35
N GLU A 15 15.66 2.96 -6.64
CA GLU A 15 15.41 4.06 -7.58
C GLU A 15 13.94 4.45 -7.60
N CYS A 16 13.07 3.63 -7.00
CA CYS A 16 11.64 3.89 -6.94
C CYS A 16 11.27 4.78 -5.75
N VAL A 17 10.59 5.89 -6.04
CA VAL A 17 10.28 6.92 -5.06
C VAL A 17 8.79 7.28 -5.13
N LEU A 18 8.18 7.47 -3.96
CA LEU A 18 6.84 8.01 -3.77
C LEU A 18 6.94 9.39 -3.13
N ALA A 19 6.55 10.42 -3.88
CA ALA A 19 6.48 11.79 -3.41
C ALA A 19 5.04 12.13 -3.00
N TYR A 20 4.85 12.54 -1.76
CA TYR A 20 3.58 13.05 -1.23
C TYR A 20 3.53 14.56 -1.42
N HIS A 21 2.37 15.10 -1.77
CA HIS A 21 2.18 16.53 -1.99
C HIS A 21 0.81 17.01 -1.52
N GLU A 22 0.76 18.26 -1.05
CA GLU A 22 -0.51 18.97 -0.80
C GLU A 22 -1.02 19.61 -2.09
N ASP A 23 -0.09 20.15 -2.89
CA ASP A 23 -0.32 20.67 -4.24
C ASP A 23 0.57 19.90 -5.22
N ALA A 24 -0.06 19.26 -6.19
CA ALA A 24 0.64 18.43 -7.17
C ALA A 24 1.58 19.26 -8.04
N GLN A 25 1.17 20.47 -8.44
CA GLN A 25 1.89 21.23 -9.45
C GLN A 25 3.29 21.67 -8.99
N PRO A 26 3.47 22.34 -7.83
CA PRO A 26 4.80 22.73 -7.35
C PRO A 26 5.73 21.53 -7.07
N CYS A 27 5.16 20.41 -6.60
CA CYS A 27 5.94 19.19 -6.38
C CYS A 27 6.39 18.59 -7.72
N HIS A 28 5.48 18.46 -8.70
CA HIS A 28 5.81 17.94 -10.04
C HIS A 28 6.80 18.82 -10.77
N GLU A 29 6.63 20.14 -10.74
CA GLU A 29 7.59 21.08 -11.35
C GLU A 29 8.99 20.89 -10.75
N CYS A 30 9.09 20.75 -9.43
CA CYS A 30 10.36 20.48 -8.76
C CYS A 30 10.96 19.14 -9.19
N LEU A 31 10.18 18.06 -9.17
CA LEU A 31 10.67 16.72 -9.55
C LEU A 31 11.08 16.66 -11.03
N ASN A 32 10.28 17.26 -11.92
CA ASN A 32 10.54 17.28 -13.36
C ASN A 32 11.76 18.13 -13.71
N SER A 33 12.11 19.15 -12.89
CA SER A 33 13.35 19.92 -13.09
C SER A 33 14.62 19.06 -13.00
N GLY A 34 14.53 17.90 -12.33
CA GLY A 34 15.57 16.89 -12.28
C GLY A 34 15.53 15.85 -13.39
N ALA A 35 14.78 16.10 -14.47
CA ALA A 35 14.51 15.15 -15.55
C ALA A 35 13.83 13.85 -15.09
N LEU A 36 13.01 13.94 -14.04
CA LEU A 36 12.25 12.81 -13.49
C LEU A 36 10.82 12.88 -14.00
N GLU A 37 10.32 11.82 -14.64
CA GLU A 37 8.90 11.77 -15.02
C GLU A 37 8.06 11.31 -13.82
N ALA A 38 7.45 12.27 -13.11
CA ALA A 38 6.52 11.96 -12.03
C ALA A 38 5.18 11.45 -12.56
N LYS A 39 4.77 10.26 -12.13
CA LYS A 39 3.48 9.63 -12.48
C LYS A 39 2.56 9.68 -11.29
N GLU A 40 1.43 10.35 -11.45
CA GLU A 40 0.41 10.42 -10.40
C GLU A 40 -0.08 9.01 -10.01
N SER A 41 0.02 8.67 -8.73
CA SER A 41 -0.51 7.42 -8.16
C SER A 41 -1.85 7.64 -7.46
N SER A 42 -2.07 8.85 -6.95
CA SER A 42 -3.30 9.33 -6.32
C SER A 42 -3.33 10.86 -6.33
N SER A 43 -4.42 11.47 -5.86
CA SER A 43 -4.55 12.94 -5.77
C SER A 43 -3.49 13.63 -4.90
N ILE A 44 -2.83 12.90 -3.99
CA ILE A 44 -1.86 13.44 -3.04
C ILE A 44 -0.46 12.83 -3.16
N ALA A 45 -0.25 11.95 -4.14
CA ALA A 45 1.02 11.26 -4.28
C ALA A 45 1.36 10.91 -5.71
N SER A 46 2.65 10.93 -5.99
CA SER A 46 3.22 10.64 -7.29
C SER A 46 4.39 9.68 -7.17
N LEU A 47 4.39 8.68 -8.04
CA LEU A 47 5.43 7.67 -8.15
C LEU A 47 6.41 8.08 -9.25
N LEU A 48 7.71 7.95 -8.99
CA LEU A 48 8.75 8.26 -9.96
C LEU A 48 9.93 7.31 -9.82
N THR A 49 10.63 7.12 -10.93
CA THR A 49 11.95 6.47 -10.95
C THR A 49 13.02 7.54 -11.00
N VAL A 50 13.99 7.45 -10.10
CA VAL A 50 15.03 8.45 -9.91
C VAL A 50 16.38 7.87 -10.38
N PRO A 51 17.18 8.63 -11.14
CA PRO A 51 18.55 8.24 -11.46
C PRO A 51 19.41 8.22 -10.20
N HIS A 52 20.66 7.76 -10.33
CA HIS A 52 21.56 7.57 -9.19
C HIS A 52 21.79 8.83 -8.33
N ASP A 53 21.68 10.04 -8.90
CA ASP A 53 21.80 11.28 -8.11
C ASP A 53 20.49 11.65 -7.40
N LYS A 54 20.40 11.26 -6.12
CA LYS A 54 19.25 11.51 -5.26
C LYS A 54 19.25 12.89 -4.59
N LYS A 55 20.30 13.69 -4.76
CA LYS A 55 20.42 15.01 -4.08
C LYS A 55 19.30 15.95 -4.48
N ILE A 56 18.83 15.84 -5.72
CA ILE A 56 17.74 16.68 -6.24
C ILE A 56 16.41 16.45 -5.51
N LEU A 57 16.17 15.23 -5.00
CA LEU A 57 14.94 14.93 -4.27
C LEU A 57 14.83 15.71 -2.97
N VAL A 58 15.95 15.88 -2.26
CA VAL A 58 15.99 16.62 -0.98
C VAL A 58 15.59 18.08 -1.18
N GLN A 59 15.94 18.67 -2.33
CA GLN A 59 15.59 20.06 -2.68
C GLN A 59 14.10 20.23 -3.05
N CYS A 60 13.38 19.12 -3.24
CA CYS A 60 11.96 19.10 -3.50
C CYS A 60 11.10 18.84 -2.26
N ILE A 61 11.69 18.75 -1.07
CA ILE A 61 10.92 18.72 0.17
C ILE A 61 10.50 20.14 0.56
N THR A 62 9.23 20.32 0.91
CA THR A 62 8.66 21.58 1.36
C THR A 62 9.43 22.10 2.57
N THR A 63 9.82 23.36 2.51
CA THR A 63 10.43 24.13 3.61
C THR A 63 9.54 25.33 3.96
N ASN A 64 9.92 26.10 4.98
CA ASN A 64 9.22 27.36 5.30
C ASN A 64 9.28 28.38 4.14
N GLU A 65 10.27 28.27 3.26
CA GLU A 65 10.54 29.21 2.17
C GLU A 65 9.99 28.73 0.82
N LYS A 66 9.84 27.41 0.65
CA LYS A 66 9.46 26.78 -0.62
C LYS A 66 8.41 25.71 -0.40
N LYS A 67 7.26 25.83 -1.06
CA LYS A 67 6.28 24.74 -1.16
C LYS A 67 6.63 23.84 -2.34
N ALA A 68 6.77 22.55 -2.07
CA ALA A 68 7.00 21.51 -3.06
C ALA A 68 6.35 20.20 -2.58
N CYS A 69 7.11 19.12 -2.44
CA CYS A 69 6.63 17.83 -1.95
C CYS A 69 6.66 17.80 -0.41
N ARG A 70 5.59 17.33 0.21
CA ARG A 70 5.49 17.20 1.67
C ARG A 70 6.47 16.17 2.23
N ASN A 71 6.60 15.03 1.55
CA ASN A 71 7.49 13.95 1.98
C ASN A 71 7.90 13.09 0.77
N ILE A 72 9.01 12.38 0.91
CA ILE A 72 9.56 11.49 -0.11
C ILE A 72 9.88 10.16 0.55
N VAL A 73 9.36 9.06 -0.01
CA VAL A 73 9.53 7.70 0.50
C VAL A 73 10.18 6.83 -0.57
N PHE A 74 11.24 6.11 -0.23
CA PHE A 74 11.84 5.11 -1.12
C PHE A 74 11.05 3.80 -1.02
N LEU A 75 10.68 3.26 -2.16
CA LEU A 75 9.91 2.03 -2.30
C LEU A 75 10.73 0.98 -3.03
N PRO A 76 10.48 -0.33 -2.93
CA PRO A 76 11.19 -1.33 -3.73
C PRO A 76 11.02 -1.12 -5.25
N ASN A 77 12.09 -1.34 -6.03
CA ASN A 77 12.10 -1.13 -7.49
C ASN A 77 10.99 -1.90 -8.24
N GLN A 78 10.58 -3.06 -7.69
CA GLN A 78 9.50 -3.87 -8.25
C GLN A 78 8.17 -3.11 -8.36
N ILE A 79 7.92 -2.15 -7.46
CA ILE A 79 6.72 -1.31 -7.49
C ILE A 79 6.74 -0.42 -8.74
N CYS A 80 7.83 0.30 -9.00
CA CYS A 80 7.95 1.15 -10.19
C CYS A 80 8.02 0.34 -11.50
N TYR A 81 8.65 -0.83 -11.50
CA TYR A 81 8.67 -1.71 -12.67
C TYR A 81 7.28 -2.23 -13.03
N HIS A 82 6.46 -2.53 -12.03
CA HIS A 82 5.07 -2.90 -12.28
C HIS A 82 4.28 -1.70 -12.80
N ASP A 83 4.45 -0.55 -12.15
CA ASP A 83 3.75 0.67 -12.50
C ASP A 83 4.00 1.11 -13.95
N SER A 84 5.24 0.98 -14.44
CA SER A 84 5.61 1.30 -15.81
C SER A 84 5.06 0.31 -16.86
N LYS A 85 4.85 -0.97 -16.48
CA LYS A 85 4.34 -2.02 -17.36
C LYS A 85 2.83 -2.00 -17.56
N ILE A 86 2.07 -1.39 -16.65
CA ILE A 86 0.63 -1.20 -16.83
C ILE A 86 0.42 -0.20 -17.99
N SER A 87 0.43 -0.72 -19.21
CA SER A 87 0.09 0.01 -20.42
C SER A 87 -1.43 0.18 -20.51
N VAL A 88 -1.87 1.32 -21.06
CA VAL A 88 -3.28 1.72 -21.25
C VAL A 88 -4.17 0.60 -21.83
N LYS A 89 -3.58 -0.33 -22.60
CA LYS A 89 -4.28 -1.50 -23.16
C LYS A 89 -4.93 -2.41 -22.10
N ASN A 90 -4.33 -2.54 -20.90
CA ASN A 90 -4.88 -3.40 -19.85
C ASN A 90 -6.07 -2.76 -19.13
N ILE A 91 -6.06 -1.42 -19.01
CA ILE A 91 -7.14 -0.66 -18.37
C ILE A 91 -8.43 -0.77 -19.19
N LEU A 92 -8.34 -0.67 -20.52
CA LEU A 92 -9.48 -0.78 -21.43
C LEU A 92 -10.21 -2.13 -21.35
N ASN A 93 -9.48 -3.22 -21.14
CA ASN A 93 -10.08 -4.54 -20.98
C ASN A 93 -10.70 -4.72 -19.59
N HIS A 94 -10.11 -4.13 -18.55
CA HIS A 94 -10.65 -4.23 -17.19
C HIS A 94 -11.92 -3.39 -17.01
N ILE A 95 -11.99 -2.20 -17.61
CA ILE A 95 -13.17 -1.34 -17.58
C ILE A 95 -14.40 -2.05 -18.19
N LYS A 96 -14.22 -2.83 -19.27
CA LYS A 96 -15.32 -3.60 -19.89
C LYS A 96 -15.90 -4.67 -18.95
N GLU A 97 -15.05 -5.30 -18.14
CA GLU A 97 -15.46 -6.30 -17.15
C GLU A 97 -16.19 -5.66 -15.95
N LEU A 98 -15.73 -4.49 -15.49
CA LEU A 98 -16.29 -3.81 -14.31
C LEU A 98 -17.72 -3.27 -14.54
N PHE A 99 -18.07 -2.86 -15.76
CA PHE A 99 -19.42 -2.38 -16.08
C PHE A 99 -20.49 -3.49 -16.20
N SER A 100 -20.12 -4.76 -16.12
CA SER A 100 -21.07 -5.88 -16.32
C SER A 100 -21.68 -6.44 -15.03
N ARG A 101 -21.29 -5.98 -13.83
CA ARG A 101 -21.78 -6.58 -12.56
C ARG A 101 -22.52 -5.58 -11.67
N LYS A 102 -23.79 -5.89 -11.37
CA LYS A 102 -24.58 -5.26 -10.30
C LYS A 102 -24.12 -5.80 -8.95
N SER A 103 -23.77 -4.90 -8.03
CA SER A 103 -23.31 -5.27 -6.69
C SER A 103 -24.49 -5.38 -5.71
N PRO A 104 -24.62 -6.46 -4.92
CA PRO A 104 -25.63 -6.59 -3.89
C PRO A 104 -25.18 -5.91 -2.58
N SER A 105 -26.09 -5.14 -1.97
CA SER A 105 -25.87 -4.42 -0.70
C SER A 105 -26.42 -5.22 0.48
N THR A 106 -25.66 -5.33 1.57
CA THR A 106 -26.14 -5.85 2.87
C THR A 106 -25.46 -5.09 4.01
N LEU A 107 -26.21 -4.84 5.10
CA LEU A 107 -25.88 -3.91 6.19
C LEU A 107 -24.78 -4.40 7.18
N PRO A 108 -24.02 -3.49 7.84
CA PRO A 108 -22.96 -3.84 8.79
C PRO A 108 -23.08 -3.28 10.24
N LEU A 109 -22.12 -3.74 11.06
CA LEU A 109 -21.82 -3.43 12.46
C LEU A 109 -20.88 -2.21 12.69
N PRO A 110 -20.80 -1.66 13.93
CA PRO A 110 -20.01 -0.46 14.26
C PRO A 110 -18.49 -0.71 14.37
N LEU A 111 -17.70 0.24 13.86
CA LEU A 111 -16.24 0.17 13.65
C LEU A 111 -15.39 0.83 14.76
N SER A 112 -15.84 0.83 16.02
CA SER A 112 -15.25 1.72 17.05
C SER A 112 -14.11 1.12 17.89
N GLU A 113 -13.57 -0.07 17.60
CA GLU A 113 -12.66 -0.73 18.57
C GLU A 113 -11.51 -1.58 18.00
N ILE A 114 -11.12 -1.41 16.74
CA ILE A 114 -9.96 -2.12 16.17
C ILE A 114 -8.74 -1.18 16.13
N GLU A 115 -8.23 -0.77 17.29
CA GLU A 115 -6.81 -0.40 17.42
C GLU A 115 -6.04 -1.70 17.63
N ARG A 116 -5.46 -2.27 16.57
CA ARG A 116 -4.45 -3.31 16.77
C ARG A 116 -3.19 -2.62 17.26
N ASP A 117 -2.77 -2.98 18.46
CA ASP A 117 -1.39 -2.83 18.85
C ASP A 117 -0.53 -3.48 17.77
N THR A 118 0.40 -2.68 17.23
CA THR A 118 1.30 -3.13 16.17
C THR A 118 2.09 -4.32 16.74
N PRO A 119 2.03 -5.51 16.13
CA PRO A 119 2.68 -6.69 16.68
C PRO A 119 4.17 -6.39 16.93
N ALA A 120 4.66 -6.75 18.11
CA ALA A 120 6.04 -6.56 18.48
C ALA A 120 6.94 -7.21 17.43
N PHE A 121 7.72 -6.39 16.73
CA PHE A 121 8.61 -6.81 15.66
C PHE A 121 9.63 -7.80 16.24
N SER A 122 9.73 -8.98 15.63
CA SER A 122 10.86 -9.89 15.87
C SER A 122 12.16 -9.15 15.54
N ASN A 123 13.15 -9.21 16.42
CA ASN A 123 14.46 -8.57 16.24
C ASN A 123 15.36 -9.31 15.21
N ASP A 124 14.78 -10.23 14.42
CA ASP A 124 15.53 -10.97 13.42
C ASP A 124 15.74 -10.09 12.18
N LEU A 125 16.87 -9.38 12.17
CA LEU A 125 17.24 -8.38 11.16
C LEU A 125 17.27 -8.94 9.73
N ASP A 126 17.33 -10.27 9.57
CA ASP A 126 17.39 -10.95 8.28
C ASP A 126 16.03 -11.51 7.81
N GLN A 127 14.92 -11.23 8.52
CA GLN A 127 13.62 -11.74 8.11
C GLN A 127 13.12 -11.03 6.84
N LEU A 128 13.17 -11.77 5.72
CA LEU A 128 12.59 -11.35 4.45
C LEU A 128 11.08 -11.61 4.44
N VAL A 129 10.32 -10.55 4.20
CA VAL A 129 8.86 -10.60 4.03
C VAL A 129 8.53 -10.65 2.55
N THR A 130 7.53 -11.46 2.18
CA THR A 130 7.04 -11.51 0.80
C THR A 130 5.89 -10.52 0.65
N PHE A 131 6.01 -9.60 -0.30
CA PHE A 131 4.93 -8.72 -0.71
C PHE A 131 4.27 -9.25 -1.97
N GLU A 132 2.96 -9.09 -2.07
CA GLU A 132 2.16 -9.46 -3.23
C GLU A 132 1.33 -8.29 -3.75
N LEU A 133 1.19 -8.26 -5.07
CA LEU A 133 0.37 -7.29 -5.77
C LEU A 133 -1.08 -7.78 -5.82
N VAL A 134 -2.00 -6.89 -5.44
CA VAL A 134 -3.43 -7.18 -5.39
C VAL A 134 -4.21 -6.08 -6.09
N HIS A 135 -5.13 -6.46 -6.97
CA HIS A 135 -6.10 -5.55 -7.58
C HIS A 135 -7.37 -5.47 -6.75
N PHE A 136 -7.88 -4.25 -6.56
CA PHE A 136 -9.14 -4.01 -5.85
C PHE A 136 -10.21 -3.49 -6.80
N LYS A 137 -11.46 -3.92 -6.58
CA LYS A 137 -12.62 -3.48 -7.36
C LYS A 137 -13.39 -2.33 -6.71
N SER A 138 -13.13 -2.06 -5.43
CA SER A 138 -13.83 -1.02 -4.67
C SER A 138 -12.94 -0.45 -3.56
N TYR A 139 -13.18 0.81 -3.21
CA TYR A 139 -12.47 1.46 -2.08
C TYR A 139 -12.82 0.82 -0.74
N ALA A 140 -14.03 0.27 -0.59
CA ALA A 140 -14.40 -0.50 0.60
C ALA A 140 -13.52 -1.75 0.77
N CYS A 141 -13.23 -2.45 -0.32
CA CYS A 141 -12.32 -3.60 -0.29
C CYS A 141 -10.89 -3.18 0.06
N LEU A 142 -10.36 -2.15 -0.60
CA LEU A 142 -9.04 -1.62 -0.32
C LEU A 142 -8.88 -1.23 1.17
N ALA A 143 -9.87 -0.54 1.72
CA ALA A 143 -9.90 -0.18 3.12
C ALA A 143 -9.94 -1.38 4.06
N CYS A 144 -10.79 -2.37 3.77
CA CYS A 144 -10.82 -3.62 4.53
C CYS A 144 -9.45 -4.31 4.54
N TYR A 145 -8.79 -4.43 3.37
CA TYR A 145 -7.45 -5.03 3.29
C TYR A 145 -6.41 -4.21 4.06
N THR A 146 -6.49 -2.89 4.04
CA THR A 146 -5.56 -2.02 4.79
C THR A 146 -5.75 -2.13 6.30
N LEU A 147 -6.94 -2.49 6.78
CA LEU A 147 -7.18 -2.75 8.19
C LEU A 147 -6.73 -4.16 8.62
N LEU A 148 -6.74 -5.12 7.70
CA LEU A 148 -6.40 -6.51 8.00
C LEU A 148 -4.92 -6.84 7.77
N HIS A 149 -4.26 -6.17 6.81
CA HIS A 149 -2.91 -6.49 6.34
C HIS A 149 -1.98 -5.28 6.34
N ASN A 150 -0.67 -5.56 6.33
CA ASN A 150 0.34 -4.54 6.13
C ASN A 150 0.40 -4.16 4.64
N VAL A 151 -0.33 -3.11 4.27
CA VAL A 151 -0.29 -2.53 2.92
C VAL A 151 0.91 -1.60 2.82
N LEU A 152 1.77 -1.81 1.84
CA LEU A 152 2.98 -1.02 1.63
C LEU A 152 2.74 0.19 0.73
N PHE A 153 2.01 -0.01 -0.36
CA PHE A 153 1.81 0.97 -1.41
C PHE A 153 0.44 0.79 -2.01
N VAL A 154 -0.17 1.90 -2.42
CA VAL A 154 -1.46 1.93 -3.09
C VAL A 154 -1.36 2.85 -4.31
N SER A 155 -1.81 2.37 -5.47
CA SER A 155 -2.09 3.21 -6.63
C SER A 155 -3.59 3.26 -6.84
N ILE A 156 -4.20 4.38 -6.45
CA ILE A 156 -5.63 4.63 -6.63
C ILE A 156 -5.96 4.71 -8.12
N LYS A 157 -5.11 5.39 -8.89
CA LYS A 157 -5.28 5.59 -10.33
C LYS A 157 -5.26 4.28 -11.13
N LYS A 158 -4.56 3.27 -10.63
CA LYS A 158 -4.40 1.96 -11.30
C LYS A 158 -5.05 0.80 -10.55
N GLU A 159 -5.81 1.10 -9.50
CA GLU A 159 -6.64 0.15 -8.76
C GLU A 159 -5.88 -1.08 -8.23
N TYR A 160 -4.66 -0.86 -7.72
CA TYR A 160 -3.88 -1.91 -7.10
C TYR A 160 -3.18 -1.46 -5.81
N PHE A 161 -2.78 -2.42 -5.00
CA PHE A 161 -1.93 -2.21 -3.84
C PHE A 161 -0.93 -3.35 -3.68
N TRP A 162 0.15 -3.08 -2.97
CA TRP A 162 1.11 -4.08 -2.52
C TRP A 162 0.89 -4.33 -1.05
N MET A 163 0.72 -5.59 -0.65
CA MET A 163 0.58 -5.97 0.76
C MET A 163 1.54 -7.09 1.12
N GLU A 164 1.90 -7.16 2.40
CA GLU A 164 2.55 -8.34 2.95
C GLU A 164 1.65 -9.57 2.75
N LYS A 165 2.22 -10.62 2.16
CA LYS A 165 1.55 -11.89 1.97
C LYS A 165 1.19 -12.49 3.33
N GLU A 166 -0.08 -12.87 3.48
CA GLU A 166 -0.65 -13.34 4.74
C GLU A 166 0.21 -14.38 5.48
N GLN A 167 0.41 -14.14 6.78
CA GLN A 167 0.62 -15.17 7.78
C GLN A 167 -0.74 -15.49 8.40
N ALA A 168 -1.40 -16.56 7.93
CA ALA A 168 -2.61 -17.18 8.47
C ALA A 168 -3.51 -16.29 9.35
N VAL A 169 -4.12 -15.23 8.78
CA VAL A 169 -5.04 -14.36 9.52
C VAL A 169 -6.44 -14.99 9.46
N PRO A 170 -7.16 -15.17 10.59
CA PRO A 170 -8.49 -15.77 10.59
C PRO A 170 -9.59 -14.86 10.01
N MET A 171 -9.28 -13.58 9.78
CA MET A 171 -10.19 -12.57 9.24
C MET A 171 -9.98 -12.40 7.75
N LYS A 172 -11.06 -12.36 6.97
CA LYS A 172 -11.04 -12.12 5.53
C LYS A 172 -12.00 -11.01 5.15
N CYS A 173 -11.63 -10.22 4.15
CA CYS A 173 -12.56 -9.33 3.48
C CYS A 173 -13.45 -10.13 2.54
N ASN A 174 -14.77 -9.89 2.54
CA ASN A 174 -15.69 -10.48 1.55
C ASN A 174 -15.57 -9.77 0.20
N CYS A 175 -14.38 -9.84 -0.39
CA CYS A 175 -13.97 -9.12 -1.57
C CYS A 175 -13.36 -10.09 -2.57
N GLU A 176 -13.84 -10.07 -3.82
CA GLU A 176 -13.17 -10.77 -4.92
C GLU A 176 -11.83 -10.07 -5.21
N LEU A 177 -10.72 -10.70 -4.82
CA LEU A 177 -9.41 -10.24 -5.23
C LEU A 177 -9.08 -10.73 -6.63
N GLY A 178 -8.66 -9.80 -7.48
CA GLY A 178 -7.88 -10.15 -8.65
C GLY A 178 -6.48 -10.50 -8.17
N HIS A 179 -6.16 -11.79 -8.11
CA HIS A 179 -4.79 -12.21 -7.82
C HIS A 179 -3.90 -11.95 -9.02
N THR A 180 -2.75 -11.32 -8.77
CA THR A 180 -1.67 -11.17 -9.73
C THR A 180 -0.44 -11.91 -9.24
N GLU A 181 0.35 -12.43 -10.18
CA GLU A 181 1.50 -13.30 -9.90
C GLU A 181 2.72 -12.55 -9.34
N SER A 182 2.71 -11.21 -9.38
CA SER A 182 3.83 -10.38 -8.98
C SER A 182 4.06 -10.44 -7.48
N LYS A 183 5.23 -10.97 -7.10
CA LYS A 183 5.72 -11.07 -5.73
C LYS A 183 7.16 -10.61 -5.64
N PHE A 184 7.53 -10.02 -4.52
CA PHE A 184 8.94 -9.75 -4.22
C PHE A 184 9.22 -9.96 -2.73
N LYS A 185 10.49 -10.18 -2.39
CA LYS A 185 10.94 -10.27 -1.01
C LYS A 185 11.72 -9.02 -0.63
N HIS A 186 11.51 -8.53 0.58
CA HIS A 186 12.25 -7.37 1.10
C HIS A 186 12.39 -7.45 2.62
N GLY A 187 13.44 -6.83 3.17
CA GLY A 187 13.65 -6.77 4.61
C GLY A 187 12.52 -5.97 5.29
N MET A 188 11.94 -6.52 6.35
CA MET A 188 10.77 -5.92 7.01
C MET A 188 11.06 -4.51 7.56
N HIS A 189 12.26 -4.30 8.09
CA HIS A 189 12.64 -3.05 8.76
C HIS A 189 12.84 -1.86 7.81
N SER A 190 12.96 -2.13 6.51
CA SER A 190 13.19 -1.08 5.50
C SER A 190 11.89 -0.43 5.01
N LEU A 191 10.73 -1.00 5.36
CA LEU A 191 9.44 -0.63 4.78
C LEU A 191 8.43 -0.33 5.88
N ARG A 192 7.83 0.85 5.79
CA ARG A 192 6.77 1.27 6.71
C ARG A 192 5.40 0.98 6.10
N PRO A 193 4.57 0.13 6.73
CA PRO A 193 3.19 -0.05 6.28
C PRO A 193 2.43 1.28 6.27
N MET A 194 1.57 1.44 5.26
CA MET A 194 0.64 2.54 5.13
C MET A 194 -0.43 2.42 6.21
N SER A 195 -0.56 3.46 7.03
CA SER A 195 -1.65 3.53 8.00
C SER A 195 -3.00 3.74 7.31
N PHE A 196 -4.09 3.30 7.93
CA PHE A 196 -5.44 3.60 7.45
C PHE A 196 -5.70 5.11 7.30
N LYS A 197 -5.15 5.93 8.21
CA LYS A 197 -5.21 7.40 8.10
C LYS A 197 -4.54 7.93 6.84
N THR A 198 -3.37 7.37 6.50
CA THR A 198 -2.67 7.69 5.24
C THR A 198 -3.49 7.26 4.05
N LEU A 199 -4.02 6.03 4.04
CA LEU A 199 -4.90 5.53 2.98
C LEU A 199 -6.08 6.49 2.75
N ASN A 200 -6.77 6.90 3.81
CA ASN A 200 -7.95 7.74 3.70
C ASN A 200 -7.66 9.09 3.01
N SER A 201 -6.41 9.57 3.08
CA SER A 201 -5.99 10.77 2.35
C SER A 201 -5.75 10.55 0.85
N HIS A 202 -5.55 9.30 0.41
CA HIS A 202 -5.46 8.94 -1.00
C HIS A 202 -6.84 8.73 -1.65
N LEU A 203 -7.86 8.37 -0.86
CA LEU A 203 -9.19 8.12 -1.38
C LEU A 203 -9.81 9.41 -1.92
N PRO A 204 -10.53 9.36 -3.06
CA PRO A 204 -11.22 10.53 -3.57
C PRO A 204 -12.22 11.04 -2.52
N ARG A 205 -12.15 12.34 -2.22
CA ARG A 205 -13.22 13.01 -1.47
C ARG A 205 -14.47 12.93 -2.30
N THR A 206 -15.35 12.02 -1.91
CA THR A 206 -16.68 11.95 -2.48
C THR A 206 -17.55 12.76 -1.54
N ASP A 207 -17.76 14.03 -1.87
CA ASP A 207 -18.58 14.96 -1.06
C ASP A 207 -20.05 14.48 -0.93
N ASN A 208 -20.41 13.40 -1.61
CA ASN A 208 -21.74 12.80 -1.66
C ASN A 208 -21.84 11.40 -1.03
N ILE A 209 -20.75 10.76 -0.58
CA ILE A 209 -20.86 9.49 0.14
C ILE A 209 -21.06 9.83 1.61
N LYS A 210 -22.30 9.68 2.09
CA LYS A 210 -22.60 9.79 3.52
C LYS A 210 -21.67 8.81 4.25
N SER A 211 -20.95 9.28 5.26
CA SER A 211 -19.96 8.50 6.02
C SER A 211 -20.47 7.15 6.54
N ALA A 212 -21.79 6.94 6.60
CA ALA A 212 -22.44 5.68 6.94
C ALA A 212 -22.31 4.58 5.86
N ASP A 213 -22.14 4.94 4.59
CA ASP A 213 -22.03 3.99 3.48
C ASP A 213 -20.59 3.50 3.26
N MET A 214 -19.60 4.16 3.88
CA MET A 214 -18.19 3.88 3.59
C MET A 214 -17.67 2.62 4.30
N PHE A 215 -18.27 2.16 5.42
CA PHE A 215 -17.74 1.01 6.18
C PHE A 215 -18.76 0.06 6.84
N PRO A 216 -19.64 -0.59 6.08
CA PRO A 216 -19.47 -1.94 5.57
C PRO A 216 -18.80 -3.12 6.29
N ILE A 217 -17.88 -2.99 7.27
CA ILE A 217 -16.94 -4.11 7.51
C ILE A 217 -17.56 -5.19 8.42
N ASN A 218 -18.22 -6.17 7.81
CA ASN A 218 -18.56 -7.43 8.48
C ASN A 218 -17.27 -8.27 8.65
N VAL A 219 -16.60 -8.11 9.79
CA VAL A 219 -15.52 -9.01 10.20
C VAL A 219 -16.16 -10.31 10.66
N ILE A 220 -16.18 -11.32 9.78
CA ILE A 220 -16.62 -12.66 10.16
C ILE A 220 -15.52 -13.27 11.02
N LYS A 221 -15.72 -13.30 12.34
CA LYS A 221 -14.92 -14.13 13.23
C LYS A 221 -15.30 -15.59 12.97
N HIS A 222 -14.42 -16.36 12.34
CA HIS A 222 -14.56 -17.81 12.38
C HIS A 222 -14.42 -18.26 13.83
N GLY A 223 -15.53 -18.63 14.45
CA GLY A 223 -15.53 -19.22 15.78
C GLY A 223 -14.65 -20.47 15.77
N ASN A 224 -13.62 -20.47 16.61
CA ASN A 224 -12.90 -21.70 16.92
C ASN A 224 -13.92 -22.68 17.47
N ALA A 225 -14.04 -23.85 16.83
CA ALA A 225 -14.73 -24.97 17.41
C ALA A 225 -13.99 -25.35 18.70
N GLU A 226 -14.53 -24.94 19.84
CA GLU A 226 -14.09 -25.41 21.15
C GLU A 226 -14.35 -26.92 21.24
N GLY A 227 -13.35 -27.71 20.86
CA GLY A 227 -13.24 -29.10 21.28
C GLY A 227 -12.95 -29.14 22.77
N GLY A 228 -14.00 -29.33 23.58
CA GLY A 228 -13.88 -29.48 25.02
C GLY A 228 -12.99 -30.65 25.41
N SER A 229 -11.85 -30.36 26.04
CA SER A 229 -11.14 -31.31 26.89
C SER A 229 -11.60 -31.13 28.33
N ARG A 230 -12.39 -32.09 28.83
CA ARG A 230 -12.63 -32.26 30.27
C ARG A 230 -11.33 -32.71 30.91
N ILE A 231 -10.76 -31.85 31.75
CA ILE A 231 -9.74 -32.26 32.72
C ILE A 231 -10.51 -32.75 33.94
N HIS A 232 -10.48 -34.06 34.17
CA HIS A 232 -10.96 -34.67 35.40
C HIS A 232 -9.83 -34.57 36.44
N TRP A 233 -10.13 -34.00 37.61
CA TRP A 233 -9.29 -34.15 38.79
C TRP A 233 -9.98 -35.15 39.71
N GLU A 234 -9.34 -36.30 39.91
CA GLU A 234 -9.42 -37.15 41.11
C GLU A 234 -8.00 -37.60 41.47
#